data_AF-A0A954ZWD4-F1
#
_entry.id   AF-A0A954ZWD4-F1
#
_cell.length_a   1.000
_cell.length_b   1.000
_cell.length_c   1.000
_cell.angle_alpha   90.00
_cell.angle_beta   90.00
_cell.angle_gamma   90.00
#
_symmetry.space_group_name_H-M   'P 1'
#
loop_
_entity.id
_entity.type
_entity.pdbx_description
1 polymer ?
#
loop_
_entity_poly.entity_id
_entity_poly.type
_entity_poly.pdbx_seq_one_letter_code
_entity_poly.pdbx_strand_id
1 'polypeptide(L)'
;MQAPANTDPSDWLPKLAGKFIVFDGPDGSGKSTQYKRFADAARNAGLTVAEIREPGGTAVGERIRDILLDPIHDEISLRCEMMLYMASRAQVVEEKIRPALQRGE
;
A
#
# COMPACT_ATOMS: atom_id res chain seq x y z
N MET A 1 -4.23 -21.55 30.44
CA MET A 1 -4.13 -20.48 29.43
C MET A 1 -3.58 -21.14 28.16
N GLN A 2 -4.44 -21.50 27.20
CA GLN A 2 -4.00 -22.14 25.97
C GLN A 2 -3.17 -21.14 25.17
N ALA A 3 -1.99 -21.56 24.70
CA ALA A 3 -1.22 -20.82 23.71
C ALA A 3 -2.13 -20.52 22.51
N PRO A 4 -1.99 -19.35 21.84
CA PRO A 4 -2.72 -19.13 20.60
C PRO A 4 -2.41 -20.28 19.64
N ALA A 5 -3.46 -20.82 19.01
CA ALA A 5 -3.32 -21.83 17.98
C ALA A 5 -2.20 -21.39 17.02
N ASN A 6 -1.25 -22.28 16.78
CA ASN A 6 -0.15 -22.04 15.86
C ASN A 6 -0.76 -21.82 14.46
N THR A 7 -1.07 -20.58 14.09
CA THR A 7 -1.66 -20.26 12.79
C THR A 7 -0.52 -20.21 11.81
N ASP A 8 -0.22 -21.37 11.23
CA ASP A 8 0.62 -21.45 10.05
C ASP A 8 0.10 -20.42 9.04
N PRO A 9 0.97 -19.53 8.50
CA PRO A 9 0.59 -18.60 7.45
C PRO A 9 -0.18 -19.24 6.29
N SER A 10 0.07 -20.53 6.01
CA SER A 10 -0.65 -21.29 4.99
C SER A 10 -2.16 -21.42 5.26
N ASP A 11 -2.62 -21.30 6.52
CA ASP A 11 -4.03 -21.48 6.90
C ASP A 11 -4.92 -20.25 6.68
N TRP A 12 -4.34 -19.04 6.72
CA TRP A 12 -5.10 -17.78 6.67
C TRP A 12 -4.72 -16.89 5.50
N LEU A 13 -3.49 -16.96 4.98
CA LEU A 13 -3.09 -16.16 3.82
C LEU A 13 -3.99 -16.42 2.61
N PRO A 14 -4.32 -17.66 2.21
CA PRO A 14 -5.18 -17.89 1.05
C PRO A 14 -6.57 -17.24 1.16
N LYS A 15 -7.06 -16.97 2.38
CA LYS A 15 -8.36 -16.31 2.62
C LYS A 15 -8.33 -14.81 2.32
N LEU A 16 -7.15 -14.25 2.02
CA LEU A 16 -6.96 -12.85 1.65
C LEU A 16 -6.99 -12.59 0.15
N ALA A 17 -7.28 -13.58 -0.70
CA ALA A 17 -7.51 -13.34 -2.12
C ALA A 17 -8.57 -12.25 -2.36
N GLY A 18 -8.27 -11.29 -3.24
CA GLY A 18 -9.13 -10.15 -3.56
C GLY A 18 -9.34 -9.16 -2.41
N LYS A 19 -8.41 -9.08 -1.44
CA LYS A 19 -8.47 -8.14 -0.31
C LYS A 19 -7.46 -7.02 -0.48
N PHE A 20 -7.88 -5.80 -0.16
CA PHE A 20 -6.98 -4.66 -0.07
C PHE A 20 -6.43 -4.52 1.35
N ILE A 21 -5.11 -4.67 1.51
CA ILE A 21 -4.40 -4.61 2.80
C ILE A 21 -3.48 -3.39 2.82
N VAL A 22 -3.54 -2.62 3.90
CA VAL A 22 -2.75 -1.39 4.08
C VAL A 22 -1.80 -1.55 5.26
N PHE A 23 -0.54 -1.15 5.07
CA PHE A 23 0.48 -1.07 6.12
C PHE A 23 0.70 0.39 6.51
N ASP A 24 0.22 0.77 7.69
CA ASP A 24 0.27 2.15 8.19
C ASP A 24 1.07 2.27 9.49
N GLY A 25 1.54 3.48 9.80
CA GLY A 25 2.34 3.80 10.98
C GLY A 25 3.38 4.90 10.74
N PRO A 26 4.09 5.32 11.80
CA PRO A 26 5.07 6.40 11.72
C PRO A 26 6.33 6.00 10.93
N ASP A 27 7.13 6.97 10.51
CA ASP A 27 8.39 6.70 9.82
C ASP A 27 9.39 5.97 10.72
N GLY A 28 10.15 5.07 10.11
CA GLY A 28 11.06 4.18 10.85
C GLY A 28 10.39 3.02 11.59
N SER A 29 9.04 2.89 11.60
CA SER A 29 8.35 1.80 12.32
C SER A 29 8.50 0.40 11.68
N GLY A 30 9.16 0.31 10.52
CA GLY A 30 9.39 -0.96 9.83
C GLY A 30 8.30 -1.38 8.83
N LYS A 31 7.36 -0.49 8.48
CA LYS A 31 6.27 -0.74 7.51
C LYS A 31 6.76 -1.42 6.24
N SER A 32 7.79 -0.85 5.59
CA SER A 32 8.34 -1.38 4.34
C SER A 32 8.96 -2.77 4.49
N THR A 33 9.52 -3.07 5.66
CA THR A 33 10.07 -4.41 5.97
C THR A 33 8.95 -5.42 6.16
N GLN A 34 7.92 -5.07 6.93
CA GLN A 34 6.78 -5.96 7.19
C GLN A 34 5.94 -6.17 5.92
N TYR A 35 5.76 -5.13 5.13
CA TYR A 35 5.15 -5.19 3.81
C TYR A 35 5.82 -6.23 2.90
N LYS A 36 7.15 -6.15 2.74
CA LYS A 36 7.91 -7.10 1.90
C LYS A 36 7.77 -8.54 2.40
N ARG A 37 7.95 -8.74 3.72
CA ARG A 37 7.79 -10.06 4.36
C ARG A 37 6.39 -10.64 4.15
N PHE A 38 5.36 -9.81 4.28
CA PHE A 38 3.98 -10.23 4.05
C PHE A 38 3.73 -10.57 2.58
N ALA A 39 4.19 -9.72 1.65
CA ALA A 39 4.03 -9.95 0.21
C ALA A 39 4.71 -11.25 -0.23
N ASP A 40 5.93 -11.53 0.27
CA ASP A 40 6.65 -12.76 -0.02
C ASP A 40 5.93 -13.98 0.56
N ALA A 41 5.45 -13.89 1.81
CA ALA A 41 4.67 -14.97 2.42
C ALA A 41 3.36 -15.25 1.68
N ALA A 42 2.63 -14.20 1.27
CA ALA A 42 1.40 -14.31 0.50
C ALA A 42 1.62 -14.97 -0.87
N ARG A 43 2.68 -14.58 -1.58
CA ARG A 43 3.09 -15.21 -2.85
C ARG A 43 3.45 -16.69 -2.65
N ASN A 44 4.19 -17.01 -1.60
CA ASN A 44 4.54 -18.39 -1.27
C ASN A 44 3.31 -19.23 -0.89
N ALA A 45 2.25 -18.60 -0.39
CA ALA A 45 0.95 -19.22 -0.14
C ALA A 45 0.04 -19.28 -1.40
N GLY A 46 0.55 -18.91 -2.58
CA GLY A 46 -0.16 -19.03 -3.85
C GLY A 46 -1.04 -17.83 -4.22
N LEU A 47 -0.96 -16.71 -3.50
CA LEU A 47 -1.67 -15.49 -3.87
C LEU A 47 -0.92 -14.69 -4.94
N THR A 48 -1.68 -14.14 -5.90
CA THR A 48 -1.20 -13.03 -6.73
C THR A 48 -1.26 -11.75 -5.89
N VAL A 49 -0.16 -11.02 -5.80
CA VAL A 49 -0.07 -9.82 -4.95
C VAL A 49 0.20 -8.59 -5.82
N ALA A 50 -0.76 -7.67 -5.85
CA ALA A 50 -0.58 -6.34 -6.43
C ALA A 50 0.12 -5.40 -5.44
N GLU A 51 1.28 -4.86 -5.83
CA GLU A 51 2.03 -3.90 -5.02
C GLU A 51 1.60 -2.46 -5.32
N ILE A 52 1.21 -1.72 -4.27
CA ILE A 52 0.80 -0.32 -4.35
C ILE A 52 1.72 0.52 -3.47
N ARG A 53 2.16 1.66 -4.00
CA ARG A 53 3.00 2.64 -3.30
C ARG A 53 2.34 4.01 -3.37
N GLU A 54 2.23 4.67 -2.23
CA GLU A 54 1.69 6.02 -2.10
C GLU A 54 2.59 6.92 -1.24
N PRO A 55 2.62 8.24 -1.49
CA PRO A 55 2.16 8.90 -2.72
C PRO A 55 3.00 8.41 -3.91
N GLY A 56 2.43 8.41 -5.12
CA GLY A 56 3.04 7.79 -6.30
C GLY A 56 2.24 6.64 -6.86
N GLY A 57 2.93 5.72 -7.55
CA GLY A 57 2.35 4.50 -8.08
C GLY A 57 1.70 4.66 -9.45
N THR A 58 1.55 5.86 -9.99
CA THR A 58 1.04 6.15 -11.35
C THR A 58 1.88 7.26 -11.98
N ALA A 59 1.81 7.44 -13.31
CA ALA A 59 2.60 8.49 -13.96
C ALA A 59 2.29 9.89 -13.38
N VAL A 60 1.02 10.19 -13.15
CA VAL A 60 0.59 11.45 -12.50
C VAL A 60 0.93 11.45 -11.01
N GLY A 61 0.74 10.32 -10.31
CA GLY A 61 1.05 10.21 -8.89
C GLY A 61 2.54 10.43 -8.58
N GLU A 62 3.45 9.98 -9.44
CA GLU A 62 4.89 10.22 -9.26
C GLU A 62 5.21 11.73 -9.42
N ARG A 63 4.56 12.45 -10.33
CA ARG A 63 4.73 13.92 -10.43
C ARG A 63 4.23 14.64 -9.19
N ILE A 64 3.11 14.18 -8.62
CA ILE A 64 2.57 14.74 -7.38
C ILE A 64 3.52 14.42 -6.21
N ARG A 65 4.08 13.21 -6.17
CA ARG A 65 5.08 12.81 -5.18
C ARG A 65 6.31 13.71 -5.22
N ASP A 66 6.81 14.04 -6.41
CA ASP A 66 7.95 14.93 -6.57
C ASP A 66 7.68 16.29 -5.91
N ILE A 67 6.49 16.86 -6.10
CA ILE A 67 6.09 18.12 -5.46
C ILE A 67 6.02 17.98 -3.94
N LEU A 68 5.37 16.91 -3.44
CA LEU A 68 5.14 16.68 -2.02
C LEU A 68 6.40 16.42 -1.20
N LEU A 69 7.43 15.84 -1.80
CA LEU A 69 8.65 15.43 -1.10
C LEU A 69 9.85 16.35 -1.36
N ASP A 70 9.67 17.36 -2.21
CA ASP A 70 10.70 18.36 -2.45
C ASP A 70 10.72 19.36 -1.27
N PRO A 71 11.82 19.43 -0.50
CA PRO A 71 11.95 20.31 0.65
C PRO A 71 11.98 21.80 0.29
N ILE A 72 12.07 22.15 -1.01
CA ILE A 72 12.07 23.53 -1.49
C ILE A 72 10.68 24.16 -1.40
N HIS A 73 9.60 23.35 -1.43
CA HIS A 73 8.22 23.86 -1.45
C HIS A 73 7.62 24.12 -0.05
N ASP A 74 8.27 24.95 0.77
CA ASP A 74 7.80 25.27 2.12
C ASP A 74 6.58 26.21 2.15
N GLU A 75 6.22 26.80 1.01
CA GLU A 75 5.05 27.68 0.83
C GLU A 75 3.73 26.92 0.69
N ILE A 76 3.77 25.59 0.48
CA ILE A 76 2.56 24.79 0.31
C ILE A 76 1.77 24.78 1.62
N SER A 77 0.59 25.41 1.57
CA SER A 77 -0.34 25.33 2.71
C SER A 77 -0.76 23.88 2.99
N LEU A 78 -1.00 23.56 4.26
CA LEU A 78 -1.49 22.24 4.71
C LEU A 78 -2.67 21.70 3.86
N ARG A 79 -3.62 22.57 3.51
CA ARG A 79 -4.78 22.15 2.70
C ARG A 79 -4.38 21.76 1.28
N CYS A 80 -3.45 22.48 0.66
CA CYS A 80 -2.93 22.16 -0.67
C CYS A 80 -2.22 20.81 -0.65
N GLU A 81 -1.33 20.60 0.34
CA GLU A 81 -0.60 19.35 0.53
C GLU A 81 -1.57 18.15 0.67
N MET A 82 -2.59 18.27 1.53
CA MET A 82 -3.61 17.24 1.69
C MET A 82 -4.34 16.92 0.38
N MET A 83 -4.69 17.94 -0.41
CA MET A 83 -5.38 17.74 -1.70
C MET A 83 -4.47 17.08 -2.74
N LEU A 84 -3.18 17.38 -2.75
CA LEU A 84 -2.20 16.70 -3.59
C LEU A 84 -2.09 15.21 -3.22
N TYR A 85 -2.00 14.88 -1.93
CA TYR A 85 -2.09 13.48 -1.48
C TYR A 85 -3.37 12.81 -1.97
N MET A 86 -4.53 13.45 -1.81
CA MET A 86 -5.80 12.89 -2.29
C MET A 86 -5.84 12.72 -3.82
N ALA A 87 -5.26 13.64 -4.57
CA ALA A 87 -5.18 13.56 -6.03
C ALA A 87 -4.32 12.36 -6.47
N SER A 88 -3.15 12.14 -5.85
CA SER A 88 -2.33 10.95 -6.11
C SER A 88 -3.09 9.66 -5.78
N ARG A 89 -3.83 9.64 -4.66
CA ARG A 89 -4.63 8.48 -4.25
C ARG A 89 -5.77 8.16 -5.21
N ALA A 90 -6.51 9.18 -5.64
CA ALA A 90 -7.58 9.01 -6.60
C ALA A 90 -7.06 8.35 -7.90
N GLN A 91 -5.89 8.79 -8.39
CA GLN A 91 -5.32 8.20 -9.60
C GLN A 91 -4.91 6.73 -9.42
N VAL A 92 -4.24 6.38 -8.31
CA VAL A 92 -3.80 5.00 -8.09
C VAL A 92 -4.97 4.05 -7.84
N VAL A 93 -6.07 4.55 -7.25
CA VAL A 93 -7.30 3.78 -7.08
C VAL A 93 -7.86 3.35 -8.45
N GLU A 94 -7.99 4.30 -9.38
CA GLU A 94 -8.57 4.03 -10.70
C GLU A 94 -7.63 3.21 -11.60
N GLU A 95 -6.33 3.53 -11.63
CA GLU A 95 -5.39 2.84 -12.52
C GLU A 95 -4.93 1.48 -12.02
N LYS A 96 -4.90 1.26 -10.69
CA LYS A 96 -4.26 0.07 -10.11
C LYS A 96 -5.14 -0.70 -9.15
N ILE A 97 -5.66 -0.06 -8.10
CA ILE A 97 -6.34 -0.77 -7.01
C ILE A 97 -7.65 -1.41 -7.50
N ARG A 98 -8.52 -0.64 -8.16
CA ARG A 98 -9.79 -1.18 -8.68
C ARG A 98 -9.57 -2.32 -9.69
N PRO A 99 -8.69 -2.18 -10.71
CA PRO A 99 -8.40 -3.28 -11.61
C PRO A 99 -7.83 -4.52 -10.91
N ALA A 100 -6.93 -4.35 -9.93
CA ALA A 100 -6.36 -5.47 -9.18
C ALA A 100 -7.42 -6.25 -8.41
N LEU A 101 -8.29 -5.54 -7.68
CA LEU A 101 -9.40 -6.14 -6.95
C LEU A 101 -10.39 -6.87 -7.87
N GLN A 102 -10.66 -6.34 -9.07
CA GLN A 102 -11.49 -7.01 -10.07
C GLN A 102 -10.88 -8.33 -10.59
N ARG A 103 -9.55 -8.43 -10.60
CA ARG A 103 -8.82 -9.67 -10.95
C ARG A 103 -8.67 -10.64 -9.77
N GLY A 104 -9.10 -10.24 -8.57
CA GLY A 104 -8.95 -11.05 -7.36
C GLY A 104 -7.53 -11.05 -6.76
N GLU A 105 -6.71 -10.05 -7.13
CA GLU A 105 -5.38 -9.81 -6.57
C GLU A 105 -5.45 -9.13 -5.19
#